data_AF-A0A3D2IBJ8-F1
#
_entry.id   AF-A0A3D2IBJ8-F1
#
_cell.length_a   1.000
_cell.length_b   1.000
_cell.length_c   1.000
_cell.angle_alpha   90.00
_cell.angle_beta   90.00
_cell.angle_gamma   90.00
#
_symmetry.space_group_name_H-M   'P 1'
#
loop_
_entity.id
_entity.type
_entity.pdbx_description
1 polymer ?
#
loop_
_entity_poly.entity_id
_entity_poly.type
_entity_poly.pdbx_seq_one_letter_code
_entity_poly.pdbx_strand_id
1 'polypeptide(L)' 'MSQPGPDIILSRVGKRLVPYQWECKNQQKMKTIYDWFTQAKKHGSLEPILVCKQNSREELAVISFKHLLELIK' A
#
# COMPACT_ATOMS: atom_id res chain seq x y z
N MET A 1 19.65 15.68 -3.64
CA MET A 1 18.53 16.01 -4.55
C MET A 1 17.72 14.75 -4.76
N SER A 2 16.41 14.79 -4.60
CA SER A 2 15.56 13.62 -4.86
C SER A 2 15.55 13.35 -6.37
N GLN A 3 15.75 12.09 -6.78
CA GLN A 3 15.67 11.73 -8.20
C GLN A 3 14.20 11.85 -8.63
N PRO A 4 13.89 12.55 -9.74
CA PRO A 4 12.54 12.53 -10.28
C PRO A 4 12.21 11.10 -10.74
N GLY A 5 11.17 10.50 -10.16
CA GLY A 5 10.75 9.12 -10.48
C GLY A 5 10.05 8.41 -9.32
N PRO A 6 9.65 7.15 -9.51
CA PRO A 6 9.11 6.30 -8.44
C PRO A 6 10.19 5.98 -7.40
N ASP A 7 9.77 5.78 -6.14
CA ASP A 7 10.68 5.48 -5.03
C ASP A 7 11.40 4.13 -5.17
N ILE A 8 10.79 3.18 -5.90
CA ILE A 8 11.42 1.89 -6.26
C ILE A 8 11.59 1.82 -7.77
N ILE A 9 12.85 1.67 -8.21
CA ILE A 9 13.21 1.52 -9.62
C ILE A 9 13.36 0.03 -9.94
N LEU A 10 12.49 -0.47 -10.82
CA LEU A 10 12.52 -1.85 -11.29
C LEU A 10 13.28 -2.00 -12.61
N SER A 11 13.97 -3.13 -12.76
CA SER A 11 14.57 -3.55 -14.03
C SER A 11 13.48 -3.80 -15.09
N ARG A 12 13.88 -3.93 -16.37
CA ARG A 12 12.93 -4.25 -17.45
C ARG A 12 12.15 -5.54 -17.16
N VAL A 13 12.81 -6.55 -16.58
CA VAL A 13 12.17 -7.81 -16.16
C VAL A 13 11.28 -7.58 -14.95
N GLY A 14 11.76 -6.82 -13.95
CA GLY A 14 10.98 -6.48 -12.76
C GLY A 14 9.66 -5.79 -13.08
N LYS A 15 9.63 -4.86 -14.04
CA LYS A 15 8.38 -4.21 -14.50
C LYS A 15 7.38 -5.16 -15.16
N ARG A 16 7.85 -6.27 -15.74
CA ARG A 16 6.96 -7.29 -16.35
C ARG A 16 6.34 -8.20 -15.28
N LEU A 17 7.11 -8.54 -14.26
CA LEU A 17 6.67 -9.39 -13.16
C LEU A 17 5.82 -8.61 -12.15
N VAL A 18 6.17 -7.35 -11.90
CA VAL A 18 5.56 -6.49 -10.90
C VAL A 18 5.24 -5.14 -11.54
N PRO A 19 4.13 -5.02 -12.29
CA PRO A 19 3.81 -3.84 -13.09
C PRO A 19 3.21 -2.69 -12.24
N TYR A 20 3.81 -2.41 -11.09
CA TYR A 20 3.38 -1.34 -10.18
C TYR A 20 4.42 -0.22 -10.09
N GLN A 21 3.95 1.02 -9.96
CA GLN A 21 4.77 2.16 -9.57
C GLN A 21 4.71 2.32 -8.06
N TRP A 22 5.88 2.49 -7.44
CA TRP A 22 6.00 2.48 -5.99
C TRP A 22 6.23 3.90 -5.48
N GLU A 23 5.38 4.31 -4.55
CA GLU A 23 5.54 5.52 -3.76
C GLU A 23 5.54 5.12 -2.28
N CYS A 24 6.64 5.41 -1.60
CA CYS A 24 6.92 5.04 -0.23
C CYS A 24 6.93 6.31 0.65
N LYS A 25 6.06 6.35 1.66
CA LYS A 25 6.04 7.44 2.64
C LYS A 25 6.21 6.88 4.04
N ASN A 26 7.09 7.50 4.81
CA ASN A 26 7.21 7.26 6.25
C ASN A 26 6.92 8.58 6.99
N GLN A 27 5.68 8.77 7.45
CA GLN A 27 5.21 10.03 8.00
C GLN A 27 4.13 9.78 9.07
N GLN A 28 4.22 10.48 10.20
CA GLN A 28 3.25 10.38 11.30
C GLN A 28 1.82 10.77 10.92
N LYS A 29 1.65 11.61 9.88
CA LYS A 29 0.34 12.03 9.38
C LYS A 29 -0.55 10.87 8.90
N MET A 30 0.02 9.68 8.68
CA MET A 30 -0.73 8.47 8.31
C MET A 30 -1.39 7.79 9.51
N LYS A 31 -1.23 8.30 10.73
CA LYS A 31 -1.74 7.69 11.98
C LYS A 31 -3.17 7.17 11.87
N THR A 32 -4.08 7.99 11.33
CA THR A 32 -5.50 7.61 11.20
C THR A 32 -5.71 6.36 10.35
N ILE A 33 -4.99 6.21 9.25
CA ILE A 33 -5.06 5.01 8.39
C ILE A 33 -4.57 3.78 9.16
N TYR A 34 -3.48 3.92 9.93
CA TYR A 34 -2.96 2.83 10.78
C TYR A 34 -3.90 2.47 11.92
N ASP A 35 -4.58 3.44 12.53
CA ASP A 35 -5.58 3.19 13.57
C ASP A 35 -6.76 2.38 13.01
N TRP A 36 -7.30 2.76 11.85
CA TRP A 36 -8.35 2.01 11.16
C TRP A 36 -7.91 0.61 10.72
N PHE A 37 -6.71 0.47 10.17
CA PHE A 37 -6.18 -0.84 9.78
C PHE A 37 -5.95 -1.75 11.00
N THR A 38 -5.54 -1.18 12.13
CA THR A 38 -5.40 -1.90 13.41
C THR A 38 -6.74 -2.33 13.98
N GLN A 39 -7.80 -1.53 13.80
CA GLN A 39 -9.16 -1.92 14.14
C GLN A 39 -9.61 -3.10 13.27
N ALA A 40 -9.34 -3.06 11.95
CA ALA A 40 -9.69 -4.15 11.03
C ALA A 40 -9.07 -5.50 11.45
N LYS A 41 -7.83 -5.49 11.92
CA LYS A 41 -7.12 -6.68 12.45
C LYS A 41 -7.81 -7.36 13.63
N LYS A 42 -8.65 -6.64 14.38
CA LYS A 42 -9.32 -7.18 15.58
C LYS A 42 -10.59 -7.95 15.26
N HIS A 43 -11.06 -7.93 14.00
CA HIS A 43 -12.35 -8.52 13.63
C HIS A 43 -12.31 -10.05 13.42
N GLY A 44 -11.14 -10.68 13.32
CA GLY A 44 -11.05 -12.14 13.15
C GLY A 44 -9.66 -12.62 12.74
N SER A 45 -9.60 -13.84 12.19
CA SER A 45 -8.37 -14.51 11.77
C SER A 45 -8.01 -14.34 10.29
N LEU A 46 -8.87 -13.68 9.51
CA LEU A 46 -8.62 -13.41 8.09
C LEU A 46 -7.65 -12.24 7.91
N GLU A 47 -6.97 -12.17 6.77
CA GLU A 47 -6.08 -11.04 6.45
C GLU A 47 -6.91 -9.74 6.31
N PRO A 48 -6.55 -8.67 7.04
CA PRO A 48 -7.30 -7.42 7.01
C PRO A 48 -7.11 -6.67 5.68
N ILE A 49 -8.22 -6.12 5.18
CA ILE A 49 -8.23 -5.11 4.12
C ILE A 49 -8.99 -3.90 4.64
N LEU A 50 -8.40 -2.71 4.53
CA LEU A 50 -9.08 -1.45 4.80
C LEU A 50 -9.44 -0.77 3.49
N VAL A 51 -10.72 -0.48 3.27
CA VAL A 51 -11.17 0.36 2.15
C VAL A 51 -11.42 1.76 2.69
N CYS A 52 -10.73 2.76 2.17
CA CYS A 52 -10.87 4.16 2.59
C CYS A 52 -11.09 5.08 1.40
N LYS A 53 -11.81 6.19 1.62
CA LYS A 53 -12.16 7.15 0.57
C LYS A 53 -12.09 8.57 1.11
N GLN A 54 -11.58 9.48 0.29
CA GLN A 54 -11.70 10.92 0.50
C GLN A 54 -12.73 11.48 -0.48
N ASN A 55 -13.45 12.55 -0.08
CA ASN A 55 -14.40 13.24 -0.95
C ASN A 55 -13.77 13.55 -2.32
N SER A 56 -14.52 13.26 -3.38
CA SER A 56 -14.11 13.47 -4.78
C SER A 56 -12.83 12.73 -5.21
N ARG A 57 -12.41 11.69 -4.48
CA ARG A 57 -11.32 10.79 -4.87
C ARG A 57 -11.81 9.36 -4.99
N GLU A 58 -11.11 8.56 -5.78
CA GLU A 58 -11.31 7.11 -5.81
C GLU A 58 -11.05 6.49 -4.43
N GLU A 59 -11.78 5.43 -4.12
CA GLU A 59 -11.51 4.58 -2.96
C GLU A 59 -10.19 3.83 -3.11
N LEU A 60 -9.50 3.63 -1.99
CA LEU A 60 -8.24 2.92 -1.93
C LEU A 60 -8.40 1.70 -1.02
N ALA A 61 -7.86 0.57 -1.48
CA ALA A 61 -7.68 -0.62 -0.65
C ALA A 61 -6.26 -0.60 -0.04
N VAL A 62 -6.20 -0.71 1.28
CA VAL A 62 -4.97 -0.77 2.06
C VAL A 62 -4.84 -2.17 2.62
N ILE A 63 -3.75 -2.84 2.25
CA ILE A 63 -3.31 -4.13 2.77
C ILE A 63 -1.89 -4.00 3.32
N SER A 64 -1.46 -4.99 4.12
CA SER A 64 -0.08 -5.03 4.56
C SER A 64 0.86 -5.22 3.36
N PHE A 65 2.03 -4.57 3.37
CA PHE A 65 3.00 -4.74 2.29
C PHE A 65 3.46 -6.20 2.15
N LYS A 66 3.56 -6.92 3.27
CA LYS A 66 3.84 -8.36 3.27
C LYS A 66 2.77 -9.14 2.48
N HIS A 67 1.49 -8.88 2.76
CA HIS A 67 0.41 -9.54 2.03
C HIS A 67 0.41 -9.17 0.54
N LEU A 68 0.69 -7.91 0.21
CA LEU A 68 0.85 -7.50 -1.19
C LEU A 68 1.93 -8.32 -1.90
N LEU A 69 3.09 -8.54 -1.27
CA LEU A 69 4.16 -9.37 -1.85
C LEU A 69 3.75 -10.83 -2.03
N GLU A 70 2.92 -11.37 -1.14
CA GLU A 70 2.35 -12.72 -1.28
C GLU A 70 1.34 -12.85 -2.43
N LEU A 71 0.67 -11.74 -2.80
CA LEU A 71 -0.26 -11.67 -3.93
C LEU A 71 0.45 -11.48 -5.28
N ILE A 72 1.63 -10.86 -5.29
CA ILE A 72 2.44 -10.57 -6.49
C ILE A 72 3.16 -11.82 -7.06
N LYS A 73 2.63 -13.02 -6.85
CA LYS A 73 3.24 -14.28 -7.33
C LYS A 73 3.36 -14.35 -8.85
#